data_AF-A0A2E3AHK2-F1
#
_entry.id   AF-A0A2E3AHK2-F1
#
_cell.length_a   1.000
_cell.length_b   1.000
_cell.length_c   1.000
_cell.angle_alpha   90.00
_cell.angle_beta   90.00
_cell.angle_gamma   90.00
#
_symmetry.space_group_name_H-M   'P 1'
#
loop_
_entity.id
_entity.type
_entity.pdbx_description
1 polymer ?
#
loop_
_entity_poly.entity_id
_entity_poly.type
_entity_poly.pdbx_seq_one_letter_code
_entity_poly.pdbx_strand_id
1 'polypeptide(L)' 'MKTNFESWEKLFLSAYDNKQRVKEGKILYGKVDDKTAIVMNFDVDVEEIKRRRESDEFAKLIAKDVESHEVYTFQSPEK' A
#
# COMPACT_ATOMS: atom_id res chain seq x y z
N MET A 1 6.03 -9.84 4.79
CA MET A 1 4.71 -10.46 4.47
C MET A 1 4.67 -11.85 5.07
N LYS A 2 3.51 -12.30 5.58
CA LYS A 2 3.35 -13.63 6.16
C LYS A 2 3.31 -14.73 5.07
N THR A 3 2.71 -14.41 3.92
CA THR A 3 2.54 -15.31 2.77
C THR A 3 3.61 -15.05 1.69
N ASN A 4 3.23 -14.91 0.42
CA ASN A 4 4.12 -14.61 -0.71
C ASN A 4 3.61 -13.39 -1.50
N PHE A 5 4.42 -12.88 -2.43
CA PHE A 5 4.07 -11.72 -3.24
C PHE A 5 2.76 -11.87 -4.02
N GLU A 6 2.49 -13.02 -4.65
CA GLU A 6 1.29 -13.22 -5.47
C GLU A 6 -0.01 -13.22 -4.64
N SER A 7 0.03 -13.82 -3.44
CA SER A 7 -1.08 -13.79 -2.49
C SER A 7 -1.34 -12.37 -2.00
N TRP A 8 -0.27 -11.64 -1.65
CA TRP A 8 -0.36 -10.24 -1.24
C TRP A 8 -0.87 -9.34 -2.37
N GLU A 9 -0.43 -9.55 -3.62
CA GLU A 9 -0.84 -8.74 -4.77
C GLU A 9 -2.35 -8.86 -5.02
N LYS A 10 -2.90 -10.08 -4.92
CA LYS A 10 -4.35 -10.30 -5.03
C LYS A 10 -5.11 -9.55 -3.95
N LEU A 11 -4.66 -9.60 -2.70
CA LEU A 11 -5.24 -8.85 -1.59
C LEU A 11 -5.17 -7.34 -1.88
N PHE A 12 -3.98 -6.85 -2.20
CA PHE A 12 -3.70 -5.44 -2.49
C PHE A 12 -4.59 -4.89 -3.61
N LEU A 13 -4.70 -5.59 -4.74
CA LEU A 13 -5.53 -5.17 -5.87
C LEU A 13 -7.03 -5.27 -5.58
N SER A 14 -7.44 -6.14 -4.67
CA SER A 14 -8.85 -6.27 -4.26
C SER A 14 -9.30 -5.24 -3.23
N ALA A 15 -8.35 -4.59 -2.55
CA ALA A 15 -8.62 -3.61 -1.51
C ALA A 15 -8.96 -2.24 -2.12
N TYR A 16 -10.05 -1.63 -1.63
CA TYR A 16 -10.51 -0.30 -2.03
C TYR A 16 -10.58 -0.15 -3.57
N ASP A 17 -10.02 0.93 -4.11
CA ASP A 17 -9.91 1.25 -5.52
C ASP A 17 -8.50 1.00 -6.08
N ASN A 18 -7.64 0.25 -5.38
CA ASN A 18 -6.22 0.07 -5.74
C ASN A 18 -6.04 -0.40 -7.18
N LYS A 19 -6.85 -1.36 -7.66
CA LYS A 19 -6.78 -1.83 -9.06
C LYS A 19 -7.02 -0.71 -10.06
N GLN A 20 -7.95 0.21 -9.78
CA GLN A 20 -8.23 1.34 -10.65
C GLN A 20 -7.11 2.38 -10.57
N ARG A 21 -6.63 2.68 -9.36
CA ARG A 21 -5.51 3.62 -9.14
C ARG A 21 -4.20 3.17 -9.78
N VAL A 22 -3.94 1.86 -9.82
CA VAL A 22 -2.82 1.27 -10.57
C VAL A 22 -2.98 1.51 -12.06
N LYS A 23 -4.18 1.28 -12.63
CA LYS A 23 -4.44 1.55 -14.05
C LYS A 23 -4.27 3.02 -14.41
N GLU A 24 -4.57 3.92 -13.49
CA GLU A 24 -4.42 5.37 -13.66
C GLU A 24 -2.99 5.87 -13.41
N GLY A 25 -2.05 4.99 -13.01
CA GLY A 25 -0.67 5.37 -12.70
C GLY A 25 -0.50 6.12 -11.37
N LYS A 26 -1.56 6.24 -10.54
CA LYS A 26 -1.52 6.86 -9.21
C LYS A 26 -0.86 5.97 -8.16
N ILE A 27 -0.72 4.69 -8.47
CA ILE A 27 -0.03 3.70 -7.64
C ILE A 27 0.91 2.91 -8.54
N LEU A 28 2.17 2.81 -8.12
CA LEU A 28 3.09 1.79 -8.60
C LEU A 28 3.37 0.83 -7.46
N TYR A 29 3.46 -0.46 -7.76
CA TYR A 29 3.82 -1.46 -6.78
C TYR A 29 4.70 -2.52 -7.44
N GLY A 30 5.46 -3.25 -6.61
CA GLY A 30 6.36 -4.26 -7.13
C GLY A 30 6.88 -5.19 -6.05
N LYS A 31 7.45 -6.29 -6.52
CA LYS A 31 8.13 -7.28 -5.69
C LYS A 31 9.56 -6.81 -5.42
N VAL A 32 9.92 -6.70 -4.14
CA VAL A 32 11.32 -6.52 -3.73
C VAL A 32 11.95 -7.89 -3.58
N ASP A 33 11.27 -8.79 -2.86
CA ASP A 33 11.62 -10.21 -2.70
C ASP A 33 10.35 -11.05 -2.44
N ASP A 34 10.48 -12.34 -2.11
CA ASP A 34 9.33 -13.23 -1.86
C ASP A 34 8.44 -12.80 -0.69
N LYS A 35 8.98 -12.03 0.26
CA LYS A 35 8.38 -11.61 1.52
C LYS A 35 8.22 -10.09 1.63
N THR A 36 8.74 -9.31 0.68
CA THR A 36 8.70 -7.84 0.68
C THR A 36 8.11 -7.29 -0.61
N ALA A 37 7.10 -6.44 -0.46
CA ALA A 37 6.51 -5.66 -1.55
C ALA A 37 6.71 -4.16 -1.28
N ILE A 38 6.88 -3.39 -2.34
CA ILE A 38 6.96 -1.93 -2.29
C ILE A 38 5.73 -1.32 -2.96
N VAL A 39 5.20 -0.25 -2.37
CA VAL A 39 4.07 0.52 -2.92
C VAL A 39 4.43 2.00 -2.92
N MET A 40 4.38 2.62 -4.09
CA MET A 40 4.56 4.06 -4.29
C MET A 40 3.21 4.66 -4.65
N ASN A 41 2.76 5.61 -3.85
CA ASN A 41 1.52 6.35 -4.07
C ASN A 41 1.86 7.76 -4.56
N PHE A 42 1.21 8.20 -5.62
CA PHE A 42 1.38 9.53 -6.23
C PHE A 42 0.10 10.36 -6.08
N ASP A 43 0.25 11.68 -6.02
CA ASP A 43 -0.85 12.65 -5.94
C ASP A 43 -1.86 12.33 -4.84
N VAL A 44 -1.34 12.01 -3.65
CA VAL A 44 -2.16 11.57 -2.52
C VAL A 44 -2.31 12.65 -1.46
N ASP A 45 -3.51 12.75 -0.91
CA ASP A 45 -3.73 13.41 0.37
C ASP A 45 -3.09 12.54 1.47
N VAL A 46 -1.96 13.01 2.00
CA VAL A 46 -1.18 12.32 3.03
C VAL A 46 -2.02 12.12 4.29
N GLU A 47 -2.88 13.09 4.64
CA GLU A 47 -3.75 13.01 5.81
C GLU A 47 -4.86 11.97 5.60
N GLU A 48 -5.40 11.87 4.39
CA GLU A 48 -6.37 10.82 4.06
C GLU A 48 -5.74 9.43 4.15
N ILE A 49 -4.55 9.23 3.58
CA ILE A 49 -3.84 7.95 3.66
C ILE A 49 -3.50 7.59 5.11
N LYS A 50 -3.10 8.58 5.92
CA LYS A 50 -2.82 8.38 7.34
C LYS A 50 -4.07 7.92 8.08
N ARG A 51 -5.21 8.59 7.90
CA ARG A 51 -6.50 8.19 8.50
C ARG A 51 -6.93 6.79 8.10
N ARG A 52 -6.83 6.43 6.82
CA ARG A 52 -7.18 5.09 6.34
C ARG A 52 -6.32 4.02 7.00
N ARG A 53 -5.03 4.28 7.20
CA ARG A 53 -4.08 3.33 7.83
C ARG A 53 -4.32 3.13 9.32
N GLU A 54 -4.66 4.21 10.02
CA GLU A 54 -4.96 4.17 11.45
C GLU A 54 -6.36 3.56 11.73
N SER A 55 -7.13 3.24 10.69
CA SER A 55 -8.44 2.60 10.85
C SER A 55 -8.34 1.12 11.25
N ASP A 56 -9.24 0.71 12.14
CA ASP A 56 -9.42 -0.70 12.52
C ASP A 56 -9.74 -1.61 11.33
N GLU A 57 -10.44 -1.08 10.33
CA GLU A 57 -10.80 -1.80 9.11
C GLU A 57 -9.54 -2.19 8.33
N PHE A 58 -8.64 -1.24 8.12
CA PHE A 58 -7.38 -1.50 7.43
C PHE A 58 -6.51 -2.47 8.21
N ALA A 59 -6.38 -2.29 9.53
CA ALA A 59 -5.63 -3.20 10.39
C ALA A 59 -6.15 -4.65 10.30
N LYS A 60 -7.48 -4.85 10.34
CA LYS A 60 -8.12 -6.16 10.20
C LYS A 60 -7.92 -6.76 8.81
N LEU A 61 -7.99 -5.93 7.76
CA LEU A 61 -7.82 -6.34 6.37
C LEU A 61 -6.44 -6.96 6.14
N ILE A 62 -5.39 -6.32 6.67
CA ILE A 62 -4.01 -6.74 6.39
C ILE A 62 -3.43 -7.73 7.41
N ALA A 63 -4.04 -7.89 8.59
CA ALA A 63 -3.48 -8.67 9.70
C ALA A 63 -3.10 -10.12 9.36
N LYS A 64 -3.77 -10.74 8.38
CA LYS A 64 -3.50 -12.12 7.97
C LYS A 64 -2.28 -12.27 7.06
N ASP A 65 -1.95 -11.23 6.30
CA ASP A 65 -0.98 -11.32 5.19
C ASP A 65 0.25 -10.40 5.39
N VAL A 66 0.11 -9.36 6.21
CA VAL A 66 1.15 -8.37 6.48
C VAL A 66 1.71 -8.57 7.89
N GLU A 67 3.04 -8.59 7.98
CA GLU A 67 3.78 -8.75 9.24
C GLU A 67 4.26 -7.40 9.76
N SER A 68 4.84 -6.59 8.88
CA SER A 68 5.23 -5.21 9.12
C SER A 68 4.80 -4.34 7.94
N HIS A 69 4.56 -3.06 8.22
CA HIS A 69 4.20 -2.05 7.22
C HIS A 69 4.93 -0.76 7.57
N GLU A 70 5.94 -0.43 6.78
CA GLU A 70 6.77 0.76 6.94
C GLU A 70 6.38 1.82 5.91
N VAL A 71 6.43 3.08 6.32
CA VAL A 71 5.94 4.21 5.52
C VAL A 71 6.99 5.30 5.51
N TYR A 72 7.29 5.76 4.31
CA TYR A 72 8.12 6.93 4.09
C TYR A 72 7.34 7.94 3.27
N THR A 73 7.50 9.22 3.59
CA THR A 73 6.96 10.33 2.82
C THR A 73 8.11 11.12 2.23
N PHE A 74 8.04 11.38 0.93
CA PHE A 74 8.97 12.27 0.25
C PHE A 74 8.22 13.56 -0.02
N GLN A 75 8.66 14.65 0.63
CA GLN A 75 8.20 15.99 0.31
C GLN A 75 9.27 16.64 -0.56
N SER A 76 8.87 17.18 -1.70
CA SER A 76 9.75 18.10 -2.42
C SER A 76 10.03 19.30 -1.51
N PRO A 77 11.28 19.77 -1.41
CA PRO A 77 11.56 21.00 -0.68
C PRO A 77 10.70 22.13 -1.27
N GLU A 78 9.98 22.84 -0.41
CA GLU A 78 9.29 24.08 -0.80
C GLU A 78 10.33 25.03 -1.39
N LYS A 79 10.03 25.60 -2.57
CA LYS A 79 10.88 26.58 -3.23
C LYS A 79 10.73 27.96 -2.62
#